data_AF-A0A2U2CPM3-F1
#
_entry.id   AF-A0A2U2CPM3-F1
#
_cell.length_a   1.000
_cell.length_b   1.000
_cell.length_c   1.000
_cell.angle_alpha   90.00
_cell.angle_beta   90.00
_cell.angle_gamma   90.00
#
_symmetry.space_group_name_H-M   'P 1'
#
loop_
_entity.id
_entity.type
_entity.pdbx_description
1 polymer ?
#
loop_
_entity_poly.entity_id
_entity_poly.type
_entity_poly.pdbx_seq_one_letter_code
_entity_poly.pdbx_strand_id
1 'polypeptide(L)'
;MNKPDWITYVPRRVYDAARQLETACERCGCPSPIGVAEYRMDFRPTLAGRVLWHQVWCFLMESHNVSADYDIAFVIVDDPAFDCIYSTTPDRFN
;
A
#
# COMPACT_ATOMS: atom_id res chain seq x y z
N MET A 1 -12.74 -19.68 11.06
CA MET A 1 -12.32 -18.56 10.19
C MET A 1 -11.78 -19.18 8.92
N ASN A 2 -12.24 -18.72 7.75
CA ASN A 2 -11.62 -19.10 6.47
C ASN A 2 -10.20 -18.52 6.42
N LYS A 3 -9.29 -19.22 5.73
CA LYS A 3 -7.96 -18.67 5.45
C LYS A 3 -8.10 -17.60 4.36
N PRO A 4 -7.36 -16.48 4.45
CA PRO A 4 -7.35 -15.50 3.38
C PRO A 4 -6.71 -16.09 2.12
N ASP A 5 -7.15 -15.65 0.96
CA ASP A 5 -6.57 -16.02 -0.34
C ASP A 5 -5.17 -15.42 -0.50
N TRP A 6 -4.95 -14.23 0.07
CA TRP A 6 -3.69 -13.50 0.03
C TRP A 6 -3.31 -12.93 1.38
N ILE A 7 -2.02 -12.92 1.67
CA ILE A 7 -1.42 -12.15 2.76
C ILE A 7 -0.53 -11.09 2.13
N THR A 8 -0.88 -9.82 2.34
CA THR A 8 -0.11 -8.66 1.89
C THR A 8 0.62 -8.05 3.08
N TYR A 9 1.94 -8.12 3.07
CA TYR A 9 2.81 -7.49 4.03
C TYR A 9 3.12 -6.07 3.58
N VAL A 10 2.83 -5.09 4.44
CA VAL A 10 2.94 -3.67 4.12
C VAL A 10 3.92 -3.01 5.10
N PRO A 11 4.94 -2.29 4.63
CA PRO A 11 5.81 -1.52 5.53
C PRO A 11 4.99 -0.49 6.32
N ARG A 12 5.23 -0.37 7.64
CA ARG A 12 4.55 0.61 8.52
C ARG A 12 4.51 2.01 7.93
N ARG A 13 5.63 2.49 7.40
CA ARG A 13 5.74 3.83 6.77
C ARG A 13 4.82 4.02 5.56
N VAL A 14 4.55 2.96 4.80
CA VAL A 14 3.66 3.02 3.63
C VAL A 14 2.22 3.06 4.12
N TYR A 15 1.87 2.20 5.07
CA TYR A 15 0.54 2.16 5.68
C TYR A 15 0.18 3.51 6.33
N ASP A 16 1.06 4.04 7.18
CA ASP A 16 0.81 5.29 7.88
C ASP A 16 0.68 6.48 6.91
N ALA A 17 1.53 6.54 5.88
CA ALA A 17 1.46 7.56 4.84
C ALA A 17 0.16 7.48 4.03
N ALA A 18 -0.29 6.27 3.70
CA ALA A 18 -1.57 6.04 3.01
C ALA A 18 -2.74 6.52 3.87
N ARG A 19 -2.81 6.13 5.15
CA ARG A 19 -3.90 6.51 6.07
C ARG A 19 -3.94 8.01 6.33
N GLN A 20 -2.79 8.63 6.50
CA GLN A 20 -2.69 10.09 6.62
C GLN A 20 -3.17 10.80 5.35
N LEU A 21 -2.84 10.25 4.17
CA LEU A 21 -3.27 10.81 2.91
C LEU A 21 -4.79 10.67 2.72
N GLU A 22 -5.36 9.50 2.95
CA GLU A 22 -6.81 9.29 2.91
C GLU A 22 -7.55 10.25 3.84
N THR A 23 -7.07 10.37 5.09
CA THR A 23 -7.65 11.31 6.08
C THR A 23 -7.58 12.76 5.60
N ALA A 24 -6.48 13.16 4.97
CA ALA A 24 -6.33 14.51 4.44
C ALA A 24 -7.27 14.76 3.24
N CYS A 25 -7.39 13.79 2.35
CA CYS A 25 -8.28 13.85 1.19
C CYS A 25 -9.76 13.89 1.61
N GLU A 26 -10.16 13.08 2.60
CA GLU A 26 -11.52 13.08 3.15
C GLU A 26 -11.87 14.44 3.77
N ARG A 27 -10.95 15.02 4.55
CA ARG A 27 -11.16 16.34 5.18
C ARG A 27 -11.30 17.48 4.17
N CYS A 28 -10.57 17.41 3.06
CA CYS A 28 -10.60 18.45 2.03
C CYS A 28 -11.73 18.26 1.01
N GLY A 29 -12.37 17.08 0.97
CA GLY A 29 -13.39 16.71 -0.04
C GLY A 29 -12.83 16.46 -1.45
N CYS A 30 -11.58 16.83 -1.69
CA CYS A 30 -10.77 16.54 -2.86
C CYS A 30 -9.29 16.81 -2.52
N PRO A 31 -8.31 16.31 -3.29
CA PRO A 31 -8.37 15.35 -4.41
C PRO A 31 -8.41 13.86 -3.96
N SER A 32 -8.51 12.92 -4.92
CA SER A 32 -8.42 11.47 -4.65
C SER A 32 -7.04 11.08 -4.07
N PRO A 33 -6.98 10.24 -3.02
CA PRO A 33 -5.71 9.81 -2.43
C PRO A 33 -4.82 9.07 -3.44
N ILE A 34 -5.38 8.28 -4.36
CA ILE A 34 -4.62 7.61 -5.43
C ILE A 34 -3.92 8.65 -6.31
N GLY A 35 -4.65 9.65 -6.79
CA GLY A 35 -4.09 10.70 -7.66
C GLY A 35 -3.02 11.55 -6.96
N VAL A 36 -3.16 11.79 -5.65
CA VAL A 36 -2.11 12.49 -4.89
C VAL A 36 -0.88 11.63 -4.71
N ALA A 37 -1.04 10.32 -4.47
CA ALA A 37 0.08 9.40 -4.36
C ALA A 37 0.86 9.34 -5.69
N GLU A 38 0.15 9.23 -6.82
CA GLU A 38 0.72 9.29 -8.18
C GLU A 38 1.49 10.59 -8.42
N TYR A 39 0.87 11.75 -8.15
CA TYR A 39 1.54 13.04 -8.25
C TYR A 39 2.80 13.11 -7.37
N ARG A 40 2.73 12.64 -6.12
CA ARG A 40 3.90 12.67 -5.22
C ARG A 40 4.99 11.70 -5.66
N MET A 41 4.66 10.60 -6.31
CA MET A 41 5.63 9.70 -6.93
C MET A 41 6.41 10.40 -8.04
N ASP A 42 5.75 11.19 -8.89
CA ASP A 42 6.41 11.86 -10.02
C ASP A 42 7.22 13.09 -9.60
N PHE A 43 6.72 13.86 -8.64
CA PHE A 43 7.24 15.21 -8.37
C PHE A 43 8.13 15.32 -7.12
N ARG A 44 8.35 14.24 -6.36
CA ARG A 44 9.26 14.30 -5.19
C ARG A 44 10.72 14.45 -5.63
N PRO A 45 11.50 15.31 -4.95
CA PRO A 45 12.88 15.59 -5.34
C PRO A 45 13.83 14.42 -5.07
N THR A 46 13.59 13.65 -4.01
CA THR A 46 14.47 12.54 -3.60
C THR A 46 13.98 11.19 -4.13
N LEU A 47 14.91 10.31 -4.49
CA LEU A 47 14.59 8.94 -4.91
C LEU A 47 13.80 8.19 -3.82
N ALA A 48 14.24 8.30 -2.56
CA ALA A 48 13.52 7.69 -1.43
C ALA A 48 12.08 8.19 -1.31
N GLY A 49 11.84 9.48 -1.58
CA GLY A 49 10.49 10.04 -1.63
C GLY A 49 9.66 9.42 -2.76
N ARG A 50 10.21 9.36 -3.96
CA ARG A 50 9.52 8.75 -5.13
C ARG A 50 9.18 7.28 -4.88
N VAL A 51 10.12 6.51 -4.32
CA VAL A 51 9.92 5.09 -3.97
C VAL A 51 8.82 4.92 -2.92
N LEU A 52 8.82 5.74 -1.86
CA LEU A 52 7.76 5.71 -0.85
C LEU A 52 6.38 5.96 -1.48
N TRP A 53 6.25 7.02 -2.30
CA TRP A 53 4.96 7.37 -2.89
C TRP A 53 4.50 6.39 -3.98
N HIS A 54 5.43 5.77 -4.71
CA HIS A 54 5.13 4.64 -5.59
C HIS A 54 4.54 3.46 -4.79
N GLN A 55 5.15 3.09 -3.66
CA GLN A 55 4.63 2.03 -2.79
C GLN A 55 3.25 2.38 -2.21
N VAL A 56 3.04 3.64 -1.77
CA VAL A 56 1.71 4.11 -1.33
C VAL A 56 0.69 4.02 -2.45
N TRP A 57 1.06 4.41 -3.68
CA TRP A 57 0.19 4.30 -4.84
C TRP A 57 -0.18 2.84 -5.12
N CYS A 58 0.79 1.91 -5.13
CA CYS A 58 0.53 0.48 -5.31
C CYS A 58 -0.37 -0.11 -4.21
N PHE A 59 -0.22 0.36 -2.96
CA PHE A 59 -1.10 -0.04 -1.85
C PHE A 59 -2.54 0.42 -2.08
N LEU A 60 -2.75 1.69 -2.41
CA LEU A 60 -4.08 2.28 -2.61
C LEU A 60 -4.79 1.76 -3.87
N MET A 61 -4.02 1.43 -4.91
CA MET A 61 -4.52 0.79 -6.14
C MET A 61 -4.74 -0.72 -5.97
N GLU A 62 -4.37 -1.29 -4.81
CA GLU A 62 -4.36 -2.73 -4.57
C GLU A 62 -3.59 -3.51 -5.66
N SER A 63 -2.55 -2.89 -6.25
CA SER A 63 -1.85 -3.43 -7.43
C SER A 63 -1.15 -4.77 -7.19
N HIS A 64 -1.01 -5.16 -5.92
CA HIS A 64 -0.40 -6.43 -5.51
C HIS A 64 -1.40 -7.57 -5.38
N ASN A 65 -2.70 -7.29 -5.50
CA ASN A 65 -3.77 -8.26 -5.34
C ASN A 65 -4.63 -8.25 -6.60
N VAL A 66 -4.75 -9.40 -7.24
CA VAL A 66 -5.53 -9.54 -8.47
C VAL A 66 -6.98 -9.77 -8.07
N SER A 67 -7.85 -8.77 -8.22
CA SER A 67 -9.33 -8.84 -8.10
C SER A 67 -9.96 -8.50 -6.74
N ALA A 68 -11.12 -7.83 -6.81
CA ALA A 68 -12.02 -7.49 -5.70
C ALA A 68 -12.73 -8.70 -5.07
N ASP A 69 -12.51 -9.90 -5.60
CA ASP A 69 -13.20 -11.14 -5.21
C ASP A 69 -12.43 -12.00 -4.19
N TYR A 70 -11.19 -11.63 -3.85
CA TYR A 70 -10.34 -12.41 -2.94
C TYR A 70 -10.32 -11.83 -1.52
N ASP A 71 -10.30 -12.71 -0.52
CA ASP A 71 -10.12 -12.34 0.88
C ASP A 71 -8.62 -12.06 1.14
N ILE A 72 -8.29 -10.79 1.38
CA ILE A 72 -6.90 -10.33 1.55
C ILE A 72 -6.67 -9.94 3.01
N ALA A 73 -5.69 -10.57 3.65
CA ALA A 73 -5.20 -10.17 4.95
C ALA A 73 -4.01 -9.20 4.81
N PHE A 74 -4.15 -7.99 5.35
CA PHE A 74 -3.03 -7.04 5.45
C PHE A 74 -2.27 -7.21 6.75
N VAL A 75 -0.96 -7.42 6.66
CA VAL A 75 -0.05 -7.49 7.80
C VAL A 75 0.87 -6.27 7.77
N ILE A 76 0.79 -5.41 8.79
CA ILE A 76 1.67 -4.25 8.86
C ILE A 76 2.98 -4.65 9.53
N VAL A 77 4.07 -4.51 8.79
CA VAL A 77 5.41 -4.87 9.24
C VAL A 77 6.10 -3.62 9.79
N ASP A 78 6.42 -3.66 11.08
CA ASP A 78 7.15 -2.61 11.78
C ASP A 78 8.65 -2.94 11.87
N ASP A 79 9.24 -3.16 10.69
CA ASP A 79 10.68 -3.37 10.53
C ASP A 79 11.20 -2.30 9.55
N PRO A 80 12.14 -1.42 9.96
CA PRO A 80 12.76 -0.44 9.08
C PRO A 80 13.43 -1.05 7.85
N ALA A 81 13.93 -2.28 7.95
CA ALA A 81 14.57 -3.02 6.87
C ALA A 81 13.56 -3.62 5.88
N PHE A 82 12.27 -3.71 6.25
CA PHE A 82 11.22 -4.15 5.35
C PHE A 82 10.84 -3.01 4.41
N ASP A 83 11.30 -3.11 3.16
CA ASP A 83 11.40 -1.94 2.30
C ASP A 83 10.27 -1.75 1.29
N CYS A 84 9.60 -2.84 0.93
CA CYS A 84 8.57 -2.89 -0.10
C CYS A 84 7.37 -3.76 0.31
N ILE A 85 6.22 -3.51 -0.31
CA ILE A 85 5.02 -4.33 -0.17
C ILE A 85 5.29 -5.70 -0.81
N TYR A 86 4.86 -6.75 -0.12
CA TYR A 86 5.01 -8.13 -0.56
C TYR A 86 3.68 -8.87 -0.38
N SER A 87 3.15 -9.46 -1.45
CA SER A 87 1.95 -10.30 -1.40
C SER A 87 2.30 -11.76 -1.65
N THR A 88 1.72 -12.66 -0.87
CA THR A 88 1.86 -14.11 -1.04
C THR A 88 0.53 -14.83 -0.84
N THR A 89 0.36 -15.97 -1.49
CA THR A 89 -0.77 -16.89 -1.24
C THR A 89 -0.35 -17.92 -0.18
N PRO A 90 -1.16 -18.16 0.87
CA PRO A 90 -0.79 -19.08 1.95
C PRO A 90 -0.56 -20.53 1.49
N ASP A 91 -1.07 -20.93 0.33
CA ASP A 91 -1.00 -22.30 -0.19
C ASP A 91 0.18 -22.56 -1.16
N ARG A 92 1.16 -21.65 -1.29
CA ARG A 92 2.30 -21.83 -2.22
C ARG A 92 3.44 -22.73 -1.70
N PHE A 93 3.27 -23.37 -0.55
CA PHE A 93 4.18 -24.41 -0.07
C PHE A 93 3.52 -25.79 -0.18
N ASN A 94 3.56 -26.36 -1.39
CA ASN A 94 3.47 -27.80 -1.61
C ASN A 94 4.74 -28.25 -2.32
#